data_AF-A0A9E4L8J7-F1
#
_entry.id   AF-A0A9E4L8J7-F1
#
_cell.length_a   1.000
_cell.length_b   1.000
_cell.length_c   1.000
_cell.angle_alpha   90.00
_cell.angle_beta   90.00
_cell.angle_gamma   90.00
#
_symmetry.space_group_name_H-M   'P 1'
#
loop_
_entity.id
_entity.type
_entity.pdbx_description
1 polymer ?
#
loop_
_entity_poly.entity_id
_entity_poly.type
_entity_poly.pdbx_seq_one_letter_code
_entity_poly.pdbx_strand_id
1 'polypeptide(L)'
;MMDIDPVRTWTFIIVGLSFALYIGIALWAKAESTSDFYVAGSRVGALANGMATAAGWMSAASFISMAGMMSFLGRDGAMYLMGWTGGYVLLAL
;
A
#
# COMPACT_ATOMS: atom_id res chain seq x y z
N MET A 1 -9.18 -28.25 22.69
CA MET A 1 -8.07 -27.86 21.80
C MET A 1 -8.71 -27.14 20.63
N MET A 2 -8.38 -25.86 20.38
CA MET A 2 -8.97 -25.14 19.26
C MET A 2 -8.23 -25.59 18.00
N ASP A 3 -8.85 -26.44 17.18
CA ASP A 3 -8.29 -26.82 15.89
C ASP A 3 -8.31 -25.59 14.98
N ILE A 4 -7.14 -24.95 14.84
CA ILE A 4 -6.96 -23.81 13.95
C ILE A 4 -6.99 -24.37 12.53
N ASP A 5 -7.98 -23.97 11.73
CA ASP A 5 -8.05 -24.39 10.34
C ASP A 5 -6.83 -23.88 9.53
N PRO A 6 -6.45 -24.55 8.43
CA PRO A 6 -5.31 -24.15 7.62
C PRO A 6 -5.40 -22.70 7.14
N VAL A 7 -6.60 -22.19 6.85
CA VAL A 7 -6.79 -20.81 6.36
C VAL A 7 -6.43 -19.79 7.44
N ARG A 8 -6.88 -20.00 8.68
CA ARG A 8 -6.49 -19.16 9.83
C ARG A 8 -5.00 -19.22 10.10
N THR A 9 -4.40 -20.40 10.01
CA THR A 9 -2.95 -20.57 10.19
C THR A 9 -2.18 -19.72 9.17
N TRP A 10 -2.52 -19.83 7.88
CA TRP A 10 -1.89 -19.02 6.83
C TRP A 10 -2.17 -17.52 7.00
N THR A 11 -3.38 -17.15 7.42
CA THR A 11 -3.74 -15.75 7.68
C THR A 11 -2.83 -15.14 8.74
N PHE A 12 -2.64 -15.82 9.88
CA PHE A 12 -1.77 -15.32 10.94
C PHE A 12 -0.31 -15.25 10.51
N ILE A 13 0.17 -16.22 9.73
CA ILE A 13 1.55 -16.20 9.21
C ILE A 13 1.75 -15.00 8.28
N ILE A 14 0.88 -14.80 7.29
CA ILE A 14 1.04 -13.72 6.31
C ILE A 14 0.92 -12.35 6.97
N VAL A 15 -0.09 -12.16 7.83
CA VAL A 15 -0.28 -10.91 8.57
C VAL A 15 0.88 -10.67 9.53
N GLY A 16 1.28 -11.68 10.31
CA GLY A 16 2.40 -11.55 11.24
C GLY A 16 3.71 -11.19 10.54
N LEU A 17 4.01 -11.84 9.41
CA LEU A 17 5.20 -11.56 8.61
C LEU A 17 5.17 -10.16 7.99
N SER A 18 4.01 -9.69 7.50
CA SER A 18 3.92 -8.34 6.92
C SER A 18 4.17 -7.27 7.98
N PHE A 19 3.57 -7.39 9.16
CA PHE A 19 3.82 -6.48 10.28
C PHE A 19 5.28 -6.54 10.73
N ALA A 20 5.85 -7.74 10.90
CA ALA A 20 7.25 -7.90 11.29
C ALA A 20 8.22 -7.25 10.28
N LEU A 21 7.95 -7.40 8.98
CA LEU A 21 8.72 -6.76 7.92
C LEU A 21 8.65 -5.23 8.03
N TYR A 22 7.45 -4.64 8.11
CA TYR A 22 7.31 -3.18 8.19
C TYR A 22 7.92 -2.60 9.47
N ILE A 23 7.77 -3.28 10.60
CA ILE A 23 8.42 -2.89 11.87
C ILE A 23 9.94 -2.97 11.73
N GLY A 24 10.46 -4.05 11.13
CA GLY A 24 11.89 -4.19 10.86
C GLY A 24 12.44 -3.06 10.00
N ILE A 25 11.74 -2.69 8.92
CA ILE A 25 12.10 -1.55 8.06
C ILE A 25 12.05 -0.24 8.85
N ALA A 26 11.02 -0.02 9.68
CA ALA A 26 10.90 1.19 10.48
C ALA A 26 12.03 1.35 11.50
N LEU A 27 12.50 0.26 12.09
CA LEU A 27 13.65 0.27 13.01
C LEU A 27 14.97 0.53 12.26
N TRP A 28 15.14 -0.05 11.07
CA TRP A 28 16.35 0.11 10.26
C TRP A 28 16.46 1.51 9.62
N ALA A 29 15.35 2.06 9.14
CA ALA A 29 15.29 3.34 8.44
C ALA A 29 14.88 4.51 9.34
N LYS A 30 15.13 4.39 10.65
CA LYS A 30 14.74 5.41 11.64
C LYS A 30 15.41 6.76 11.35
N ALA A 31 14.61 7.82 11.22
CA ALA A 31 15.12 9.17 10.99
C ALA A 31 15.86 9.73 12.22
N GLU A 32 17.01 10.36 11.99
CA GLU A 32 17.83 10.99 13.04
C GLU A 32 17.66 12.51 13.10
N SER A 33 17.10 13.11 12.05
CA SER A 33 16.94 14.56 11.92
C SER A 33 15.60 14.93 11.30
N THR A 34 15.21 16.20 11.46
CA THR A 34 13.99 16.77 10.88
C THR A 34 14.00 16.69 9.34
N SER A 35 15.14 16.93 8.69
CA SER A 35 15.25 16.82 7.24
C SER A 35 15.16 15.38 6.74
N ASP A 36 15.69 14.41 7.49
CA ASP A 36 15.50 12.99 7.18
C ASP A 36 14.03 12.56 7.37
N PHE A 37 13.32 13.11 8.36
CA PHE A 37 11.92 12.78 8.60
C PHE A 37 10.97 13.36 7.52
N TYR A 38 11.16 14.62 7.13
CA TYR A 38 10.22 15.29 6.21
C TYR A 38 10.54 15.10 4.73
N VAL A 39 11.82 15.06 4.36
CA VAL A 39 12.23 14.99 2.95
C VAL A 39 13.18 13.82 2.64
N ALA A 40 13.36 12.90 3.60
CA ALA A 40 14.32 11.79 3.47
C ALA A 40 15.73 12.26 3.07
N GLY A 41 16.12 13.44 3.57
CA GLY A 41 17.38 14.11 3.24
C GLY A 41 17.56 14.44 1.76
N SER A 42 16.47 14.51 0.98
CA SER A 42 16.46 14.73 -0.47
C SER A 42 17.22 13.68 -1.28
N ARG A 43 17.36 12.46 -0.73
CA ARG A 43 18.12 11.35 -1.36
C ARG A 43 17.24 10.38 -2.15
N VAL A 44 15.92 10.43 -1.98
CA VAL A 44 14.99 9.49 -2.62
C VAL A 44 14.69 9.95 -4.05
N GLY A 45 15.04 9.10 -5.03
CA GLY A 45 14.82 9.37 -6.44
C GLY A 45 13.34 9.35 -6.85
N ALA A 46 13.05 9.95 -8.02
CA ALA A 46 11.68 10.11 -8.53
C ALA A 46 10.90 8.78 -8.63
N LEU A 47 11.55 7.69 -9.07
CA LEU A 47 10.90 6.37 -9.17
C LEU A 47 10.43 5.84 -7.81
N ALA A 48 11.28 5.94 -6.79
CA ALA A 48 10.96 5.47 -5.45
C ALA A 48 9.85 6.32 -4.81
N ASN A 49 9.88 7.64 -5.00
CA ASN A 49 8.78 8.52 -4.59
C ASN A 49 7.46 8.19 -5.32
N GLY A 50 7.52 7.93 -6.63
CA GLY A 50 6.35 7.53 -7.41
C GLY A 50 5.73 6.22 -6.91
N MET A 51 6.57 5.22 -6.61
CA MET A 51 6.13 3.95 -6.01
C MET A 51 5.53 4.14 -4.61
N ALA A 52 6.13 5.00 -3.77
CA ALA A 52 5.60 5.31 -2.45
C ALA A 52 4.22 5.98 -2.51
N THR A 53 4.04 6.94 -3.43
CA THR A 53 2.75 7.59 -3.68
C THR A 53 1.71 6.59 -4.18
N ALA A 54 2.08 5.71 -5.12
CA ALA A 54 1.18 4.67 -5.62
C ALA A 54 0.77 3.68 -4.52
N ALA A 55 1.70 3.30 -3.64
CA ALA A 55 1.42 2.41 -2.50
C ALA A 55 0.55 3.10 -1.43
N GLY A 56 0.82 4.37 -1.12
CA GLY A 56 0.05 5.15 -0.15
C GLY A 56 -1.39 5.45 -0.58
N TRP A 57 -1.70 5.32 -1.87
CA TRP A 57 -3.04 5.55 -2.38
C TRP A 57 -4.05 4.45 -1.99
N MET A 58 -3.63 3.19 -1.96
CA MET A 58 -4.56 2.08 -1.76
C MET A 58 -4.85 1.86 -0.27
N SER A 59 -5.95 2.43 0.22
CA SER A 59 -6.49 2.05 1.53
C SER A 59 -7.25 0.71 1.45
N ALA A 60 -7.43 0.04 2.60
CA ALA A 60 -8.24 -1.17 2.67
C ALA A 60 -9.70 -0.93 2.24
N ALA A 61 -10.27 0.23 2.59
CA ALA A 61 -11.62 0.62 2.19
C ALA A 61 -11.72 0.82 0.66
N SER A 62 -10.72 1.49 0.07
CA SER A 62 -10.63 1.69 -1.38
C SER A 62 -10.53 0.35 -2.11
N PHE A 63 -9.71 -0.57 -1.60
CA PHE A 63 -9.52 -1.90 -2.19
C PHE A 63 -10.82 -2.72 -2.17
N ILE A 64 -11.49 -2.82 -1.02
CA ILE A 64 -12.75 -3.58 -0.89
C ILE A 64 -13.85 -2.96 -1.76
N SER A 65 -13.95 -1.63 -1.78
CA SER A 65 -14.94 -0.92 -2.60
C SER A 65 -14.70 -1.19 -4.08
N MET A 66 -13.45 -1.21 -4.52
CA MET A 66 -13.08 -1.48 -5.91
C MET A 66 -13.36 -2.93 -6.30
N ALA A 67 -13.00 -3.89 -5.46
CA ALA A 67 -13.32 -5.29 -5.68
C ALA A 67 -14.85 -5.50 -5.78
N GLY A 68 -15.63 -4.82 -4.92
CA GLY A 68 -17.08 -4.81 -5.00
C GLY A 68 -17.59 -4.23 -6.33
N MET A 69 -17.14 -3.03 -6.71
CA MET A 69 -17.53 -2.41 -7.99
C MET A 69 -17.18 -3.29 -9.19
N MET A 70 -16.00 -3.90 -9.23
CA MET A 70 -15.61 -4.82 -10.30
C MET A 70 -16.47 -6.09 -10.31
N SER A 71 -16.87 -6.60 -9.15
CA SER A 71 -17.76 -7.76 -9.04
C SER A 71 -19.16 -7.48 -9.61
N PHE A 72 -19.65 -6.24 -9.57
CA PHE A 72 -20.99 -5.88 -10.05
C PHE A 72 -21.00 -5.27 -11.46
N LEU A 73 -19.98 -4.48 -11.81
CA LEU A 73 -19.90 -3.72 -13.07
C LEU A 73 -18.94 -4.34 -14.09
N GLY A 74 -18.17 -5.36 -13.72
CA GLY A 74 -17.21 -6.01 -14.61
C GLY A 74 -16.12 -5.05 -15.09
N ARG A 75 -15.81 -5.10 -16.40
CA ARG A 75 -14.75 -4.30 -17.04
C ARG A 75 -14.96 -2.79 -16.88
N ASP A 76 -16.20 -2.33 -16.82
CA ASP A 76 -16.52 -0.91 -16.67
C ASP A 76 -16.13 -0.40 -15.27
N GLY A 77 -16.20 -1.26 -14.26
CA GLY A 77 -15.67 -1.01 -12.92
C GLY A 77 -14.16 -0.77 -12.90
N ALA A 78 -13.41 -1.39 -13.83
CA ALA A 78 -11.97 -1.19 -13.94
C ALA A 78 -11.57 0.20 -14.46
N MET A 79 -12.49 0.93 -15.10
CA MET A 79 -12.22 2.31 -15.55
C MET A 79 -12.08 3.28 -14.38
N TYR A 80 -12.73 3.01 -13.24
CA TYR A 80 -12.55 3.80 -12.02
C TYR A 80 -11.13 3.67 -11.44
N LEU A 81 -10.46 2.53 -11.66
CA LEU A 81 -9.04 2.35 -11.33
C LEU A 81 -8.14 3.20 -12.25
N MET A 82 -8.39 3.17 -13.55
CA MET A 82 -7.61 3.91 -14.54
C MET A 82 -7.79 5.43 -14.43
N GLY A 83 -9.03 5.90 -14.22
CA GLY A 83 -9.32 7.32 -14.05
C GLY A 83 -8.62 7.93 -12.85
N TRP A 84 -8.51 7.16 -11.76
CA TRP A 84 -7.84 7.62 -10.55
C TRP A 84 -6.31 7.56 -10.65
N THR A 85 -5.75 6.45 -11.15
CA THR A 85 -4.29 6.31 -11.35
C THR A 85 -3.77 7.36 -12.34
N GLY A 86 -4.53 7.68 -13.39
CA GLY A 86 -4.24 8.79 -14.30
C GLY A 86 -4.32 10.17 -13.63
N GLY A 87 -5.23 10.36 -12.67
CA GLY A 87 -5.35 11.61 -11.90
C GLY A 87 -4.11 11.98 -11.09
N TYR A 88 -3.42 11.01 -10.49
CA TYR A 88 -2.14 11.27 -9.80
C TYR A 88 -1.01 11.68 -10.74
N VAL A 89 -0.99 11.13 -11.96
CA VAL A 89 -0.02 11.54 -12.98
C VAL A 89 -0.24 13.00 -13.35
N LEU A 90 -1.49 13.43 -13.50
CA LEU A 90 -1.83 14.83 -13.79
C LEU A 90 -1.56 15.77 -12.61
N LEU A 91 -1.73 15.32 -11.36
CA LEU A 91 -1.42 16.12 -10.17
C LEU A 91 0.08 16.31 -9.93
N ALA A 92 0.89 15.34 -10.38
CA ALA A 92 2.35 15.36 -10.22
C ALA A 92 3.08 16.13 -11.35
N LEU A 93 2.37 16.56 -12.39
CA LEU A 93 2.84 17.41 -13.49
C LEU A 93 2.55 18.89 -13.22
#